data_AF-A0A2T4YR67-F1
#
_entry.id   AF-A0A2T4YR67-F1
#
_cell.length_a   1.000
_cell.length_b   1.000
_cell.length_c   1.000
_cell.angle_alpha   90.00
_cell.angle_beta   90.00
_cell.angle_gamma   90.00
#
_symmetry.space_group_name_H-M   'P 1'
#
loop_
_entity.id
_entity.type
_entity.pdbx_description
1 polymer ?
#
loop_
_entity_poly.entity_id
_entity_poly.type
_entity_poly.pdbx_seq_one_letter_code
_entity_poly.pdbx_strand_id
1 'polypeptide(L)'
;MRNLILGAAATVAALGAVPAAADVKAGVDAWSRGDYATAIDQWRPLAIAGDADAQFNLAQAYKLGRGVTLDPALAESWFRKAALQGHVQAQDNYGLALFQANKKADALPWLEKSVARGEPRTQLVLGTMLFNGDAVPRDYPRAYALMSRASTSGLQSASQTLAQMDQYISPEDRQRGTALAERYAAQEKIARSGLSPASPPPISATGPARPAPQPAPRPVTPVARTTVPASSVSPAPVPPRAAPERAASQAATRPAPVTPPRLASAPKPAPKPVPKPAAKPVAGSGKWRIQLGAFRDRGNAETLWGKVKGRLGGAQPSYVAAGPVTRLQAGGFASRADATRACAASGQPCVIVAP
;
A
#
# COMPACT_ATOMS: atom_id res chain seq x y z
N MET A 1 55.62 -16.51 75.70
CA MET A 1 54.19 -16.14 75.69
C MET A 1 54.02 -14.75 75.12
N ARG A 2 53.05 -14.59 74.21
CA ARG A 2 52.44 -13.36 73.64
C ARG A 2 52.71 -13.16 72.15
N ASN A 3 51.80 -13.77 71.38
CA ASN A 3 51.49 -13.46 69.99
C ASN A 3 50.92 -12.04 69.90
N LEU A 4 51.40 -11.26 68.92
CA LEU A 4 50.74 -10.04 68.43
C LEU A 4 50.49 -10.24 66.94
N ILE A 5 49.27 -10.66 66.63
CA ILE A 5 48.72 -10.73 65.27
C ILE A 5 48.21 -9.32 64.96
N LEU A 6 48.93 -8.57 64.13
CA LEU A 6 48.42 -7.34 63.51
C LEU A 6 47.55 -7.75 62.32
N GLY A 7 46.23 -7.65 62.51
CA GLY A 7 45.23 -7.90 61.47
C GLY A 7 45.28 -6.84 60.39
N ALA A 8 45.54 -7.27 59.16
CA ALA A 8 45.32 -6.47 57.96
C ALA A 8 43.81 -6.37 57.72
N ALA A 9 43.23 -5.18 57.94
CA ALA A 9 41.88 -4.86 57.53
C ALA A 9 41.86 -4.67 56.00
N ALA A 10 41.54 -5.73 55.27
CA ALA A 10 41.24 -5.65 53.84
C ALA A 10 39.83 -5.06 53.67
N THR A 11 39.76 -3.77 53.35
CA THR A 11 38.54 -3.13 52.87
C THR A 11 38.25 -3.63 51.45
N VAL A 12 37.38 -4.64 51.34
CA VAL A 12 36.80 -5.05 50.06
C VAL A 12 35.84 -3.96 49.61
N ALA A 13 36.30 -3.10 48.71
CA ALA A 13 35.44 -2.17 47.98
C ALA A 13 34.56 -2.99 47.03
N ALA A 14 33.32 -3.29 47.45
CA ALA A 14 32.31 -3.83 46.57
C ALA A 14 31.94 -2.77 45.53
N LEU A 15 32.55 -2.86 44.35
CA LEU A 15 32.07 -2.18 43.14
C LEU A 15 30.69 -2.76 42.83
N GLY A 16 29.64 -2.13 43.36
CA GLY A 16 28.28 -2.38 42.92
C GLY A 16 28.20 -2.08 41.43
N ALA A 17 27.93 -3.11 40.63
CA ALA A 17 27.64 -2.92 39.21
C ALA A 17 26.43 -1.99 39.11
N VAL A 18 26.67 -0.73 38.74
CA VAL A 18 25.59 0.16 38.34
C VAL A 18 24.86 -0.54 37.18
N PRO A 19 23.54 -0.76 37.27
CA PRO A 19 22.82 -1.34 36.15
C PRO A 19 23.07 -0.42 34.95
N ALA A 20 23.63 -0.99 33.88
CA ALA A 20 23.84 -0.23 32.65
C ALA A 20 22.49 0.38 32.25
N ALA A 21 22.43 1.71 32.19
CA ALA A 21 21.23 2.41 31.80
C ALA A 21 20.79 1.90 30.42
N ALA A 22 19.49 1.70 30.25
CA ALA A 22 18.96 1.24 28.98
C ALA A 22 19.35 2.21 27.86
N ASP A 23 19.72 1.68 26.69
CA ASP A 23 20.17 2.47 25.55
C ASP A 23 19.53 1.98 24.24
N VAL A 24 19.05 2.91 23.40
CA VAL A 24 18.37 2.58 22.14
C VAL A 24 19.31 1.80 21.22
N LYS A 25 20.56 2.25 21.12
CA LYS A 25 21.56 1.63 20.25
C LYS A 25 21.92 0.23 20.75
N ALA A 26 22.09 0.03 22.06
CA ALA A 26 22.30 -1.30 22.64
C ALA A 26 21.18 -2.28 22.25
N GLY A 27 19.93 -1.82 22.25
CA GLY A 27 18.80 -2.63 21.77
C GLY A 27 18.86 -2.93 20.26
N VAL A 28 19.25 -1.95 19.43
CA VAL A 28 19.46 -2.14 17.97
C VAL A 28 20.59 -3.13 17.70
N ASP A 29 21.70 -3.01 18.43
CA ASP A 29 22.83 -3.92 18.33
C ASP A 29 22.41 -5.36 18.71
N ALA A 30 21.64 -5.53 19.79
CA ALA A 30 21.09 -6.83 20.20
C ALA A 30 20.17 -7.41 19.11
N TRP A 31 19.24 -6.61 18.60
CA TRP A 31 18.32 -7.01 17.52
C TRP A 31 19.06 -7.48 16.27
N SER A 32 20.13 -6.77 15.88
CA SER A 32 20.94 -7.10 14.70
C SER A 32 21.62 -8.48 14.79
N ARG A 33 21.92 -8.94 16.01
CA ARG A 33 22.47 -10.27 16.30
C ARG A 33 21.40 -11.36 16.46
N GLY A 34 20.12 -11.01 16.34
CA GLY A 34 18.99 -11.91 16.57
C GLY A 34 18.62 -12.09 18.05
N ASP A 35 19.25 -11.35 18.97
CA ASP A 35 18.93 -11.37 20.39
C ASP A 35 17.75 -10.42 20.67
N TYR A 36 16.56 -10.88 20.30
CA TYR A 36 15.35 -10.07 20.39
C TYR A 36 14.90 -9.83 21.83
N ALA A 37 15.15 -10.76 22.76
CA ALA A 37 14.76 -10.57 24.16
C ALA A 37 15.54 -9.40 24.77
N THR A 38 16.87 -9.39 24.63
CA THR A 38 17.71 -8.28 25.11
C THR A 38 17.34 -6.96 24.43
N ALA A 39 17.02 -6.97 23.13
CA ALA A 39 16.57 -5.77 22.44
C ALA A 39 15.30 -5.17 23.07
N ILE A 40 14.35 -6.02 23.45
CA ILE A 40 13.10 -5.58 24.10
C ILE A 40 13.35 -5.06 25.51
N ASP A 41 14.24 -5.70 26.26
CA ASP A 41 14.61 -5.26 27.61
C ASP A 41 15.28 -3.87 27.59
N GLN A 42 16.07 -3.59 26.55
CA GLN A 42 16.66 -2.27 26.32
C GLN A 42 15.62 -1.23 25.90
N TRP A 43 14.76 -1.54 24.93
CA TRP A 43 13.83 -0.55 24.38
C TRP A 43 12.62 -0.27 25.26
N ARG A 44 12.11 -1.26 26.00
CA ARG A 44 10.87 -1.12 26.78
C ARG A 44 10.91 0.03 27.80
N PRO A 45 11.92 0.16 28.69
CA PRO A 45 11.96 1.27 29.64
C PRO A 45 12.05 2.63 28.95
N LEU A 46 12.84 2.74 27.87
CA LEU A 46 12.98 3.97 27.09
C LEU A 46 11.68 4.36 26.38
N ALA A 47 10.99 3.37 25.79
CA ALA A 47 9.71 3.59 25.12
C ALA A 47 8.62 4.06 26.10
N ILE A 48 8.63 3.52 27.33
CA ILE A 48 7.76 3.96 28.43
C ILE A 48 8.11 5.39 28.86
N ALA A 49 9.40 5.73 28.91
CA ALA A 49 9.88 7.08 29.23
C ALA A 49 9.62 8.12 28.12
N GLY A 50 9.16 7.69 26.94
CA GLY A 50 8.74 8.59 25.87
C GLY A 50 9.69 8.62 24.66
N ASP A 51 10.81 7.90 24.70
CA ASP A 51 11.78 7.92 23.60
C ASP A 51 11.16 7.41 22.29
N ALA A 52 11.16 8.24 21.25
CA ALA A 52 10.43 7.96 20.01
C ALA A 52 11.08 6.83 19.20
N ASP A 53 12.41 6.70 19.24
CA ASP A 53 13.13 5.63 18.53
C ASP A 53 12.87 4.28 19.21
N ALA A 54 12.90 4.24 20.55
CA ALA A 54 12.55 3.06 21.32
C ALA A 54 11.08 2.66 21.13
N GLN A 55 10.16 3.62 21.10
CA GLN A 55 8.74 3.36 20.77
C GLN A 55 8.58 2.77 19.37
N PHE A 56 9.27 3.32 18.37
CA PHE A 56 9.27 2.79 17.01
C PHE A 56 9.83 1.36 16.95
N ASN A 57 10.96 1.09 17.61
CA ASN A 57 11.58 -0.23 17.64
C ASN A 57 10.70 -1.26 18.37
N LEU A 58 10.09 -0.89 19.49
CA LEU A 58 9.16 -1.74 20.22
C LEU A 58 7.88 -2.02 19.39
N ALA A 59 7.38 -1.03 18.65
CA ALA A 59 6.27 -1.23 17.71
C ALA A 59 6.61 -2.27 16.64
N GLN A 60 7.82 -2.21 16.08
CA GLN A 60 8.30 -3.17 15.09
C GLN A 60 8.41 -4.58 15.66
N ALA A 61 8.85 -4.72 16.92
CA ALA A 61 8.90 -6.00 17.60
C ALA A 61 7.52 -6.64 17.74
N TYR A 62 6.52 -5.88 18.20
CA TYR A 62 5.13 -6.35 18.30
C TYR A 62 4.51 -6.68 16.95
N LYS A 63 4.80 -5.88 15.91
CA LYS A 63 4.33 -6.14 14.54
C LYS A 63 4.90 -7.44 13.96
N LEU A 64 6.15 -7.76 14.29
CA LEU A 64 6.86 -8.93 13.76
C LEU A 64 6.78 -10.16 14.67
N GLY A 65 6.32 -10.02 15.92
CA GLY A 65 6.33 -11.09 16.92
C GLY A 65 7.74 -11.54 17.32
N ARG A 66 8.70 -10.62 17.38
CA ARG A 66 10.11 -10.93 17.68
C ARG A 66 10.48 -10.44 19.07
N GLY A 67 10.88 -11.37 19.95
CA GLY A 67 11.15 -11.08 21.37
C GLY A 67 9.90 -10.77 22.20
N VAL A 68 8.73 -10.68 21.56
CA VAL A 68 7.41 -10.48 22.16
C VAL A 68 6.37 -11.25 21.35
N THR A 69 5.22 -11.54 21.96
CA THR A 69 4.06 -12.07 21.23
C THR A 69 3.62 -11.08 20.15
N LEU A 70 3.32 -11.59 18.95
CA LEU A 70 2.80 -10.78 17.85
C LEU A 70 1.50 -10.09 18.26
N ASP A 71 1.48 -8.75 18.20
CA ASP A 71 0.34 -7.93 18.57
C ASP A 71 0.27 -6.67 17.69
N PRO A 72 -0.49 -6.72 16.58
CA PRO A 72 -0.62 -5.59 15.66
C PRO A 72 -1.29 -4.36 16.27
N ALA A 73 -2.19 -4.55 17.25
CA ALA A 73 -2.90 -3.44 17.90
C ALA A 73 -1.95 -2.69 18.84
N LEU A 74 -1.14 -3.41 19.60
CA LEU A 74 -0.11 -2.81 20.44
C LEU A 74 0.98 -2.15 19.58
N ALA A 75 1.38 -2.77 18.47
CA ALA A 75 2.28 -2.15 17.50
C ALA A 75 1.71 -0.83 16.94
N GLU A 76 0.43 -0.80 16.54
CA GLU A 76 -0.26 0.42 16.08
C GLU A 76 -0.16 1.52 17.15
N SER A 77 -0.42 1.19 18.42
CA SER A 77 -0.39 2.15 19.52
C SER A 77 1.01 2.75 19.75
N TRP A 78 2.07 1.94 19.61
CA TRP A 78 3.45 2.40 19.76
C TRP A 78 3.90 3.22 18.54
N PHE A 79 3.54 2.81 17.33
CA PHE A 79 3.77 3.62 16.13
C PHE A 79 3.07 4.97 16.25
N ARG A 80 1.82 5.01 16.74
CA ARG A 80 1.10 6.26 16.97
C ARG A 80 1.87 7.20 17.89
N LYS A 81 2.37 6.70 19.03
CA LYS A 81 3.12 7.50 20.00
C LYS A 81 4.37 8.12 19.35
N ALA A 82 5.19 7.32 18.67
CA ALA A 82 6.39 7.82 18.00
C ALA A 82 6.05 8.77 16.83
N ALA A 83 4.99 8.47 16.05
CA ALA A 83 4.54 9.29 14.93
C ALA A 83 4.09 10.69 15.36
N LEU A 84 3.39 10.79 16.50
CA LEU A 84 2.95 12.06 17.09
C LEU A 84 4.13 12.93 17.54
N GLN A 85 5.27 12.32 17.86
CA GLN A 85 6.53 13.01 18.18
C GLN A 85 7.33 13.42 16.95
N GLY A 86 6.83 13.15 15.74
CA GLY A 86 7.51 13.49 14.50
C GLY A 86 8.46 12.41 13.96
N HIS A 87 8.54 11.24 14.59
CA HIS A 87 9.42 10.17 14.13
C HIS A 87 8.99 9.67 12.75
N VAL A 88 9.77 9.98 11.71
CA VAL A 88 9.40 9.82 10.29
C VAL A 88 8.97 8.39 9.96
N GLN A 89 9.80 7.38 10.28
CA GLN A 89 9.46 5.99 9.95
C GLN A 89 8.24 5.47 10.74
N ALA A 90 7.95 6.05 11.91
CA ALA A 90 6.77 5.70 12.68
C ALA A 90 5.52 6.30 12.05
N GLN A 91 5.59 7.51 11.48
CA GLN A 91 4.50 8.09 10.69
C GLN A 91 4.14 7.19 9.49
N ASP A 92 5.15 6.72 8.75
CA ASP A 92 4.94 5.84 7.60
C ASP A 92 4.27 4.54 8.04
N ASN A 93 4.81 3.88 9.09
CA ASN A 93 4.26 2.61 9.57
C ASN A 93 2.91 2.78 10.27
N TYR A 94 2.63 3.91 10.90
CA TYR A 94 1.33 4.19 11.51
C TYR A 94 0.24 4.33 10.45
N GLY A 95 0.50 5.11 9.38
CA GLY A 95 -0.42 5.20 8.24
C GLY A 95 -0.70 3.84 7.61
N LEU A 96 0.33 3.01 7.42
CA LEU A 96 0.18 1.65 6.91
C LEU A 96 -0.59 0.73 7.88
N ALA A 97 -0.34 0.82 9.18
CA ALA A 97 -1.03 0.02 10.20
C ALA A 97 -2.52 0.39 10.27
N LEU A 98 -2.86 1.68 10.24
CA LEU A 98 -4.24 2.15 10.17
C LEU A 98 -4.96 1.62 8.93
N PHE A 99 -4.30 1.66 7.76
CA PHE A 99 -4.87 1.11 6.53
C PHE A 99 -5.13 -0.40 6.65
N GLN A 100 -4.18 -1.17 7.19
CA GLN A 100 -4.31 -2.61 7.43
C GLN A 100 -5.44 -2.93 8.43
N ALA A 101 -5.64 -2.08 9.42
CA ALA A 101 -6.75 -2.16 10.38
C ALA A 101 -8.08 -1.64 9.81
N ASN A 102 -8.16 -1.38 8.50
CA ASN A 102 -9.33 -0.83 7.79
C ASN A 102 -9.78 0.57 8.30
N LYS A 103 -8.91 1.31 9.00
CA LYS A 103 -9.11 2.69 9.46
C LYS A 103 -8.64 3.68 8.39
N LYS A 104 -9.17 3.55 7.17
CA LYS A 104 -8.64 4.23 5.97
C LYS A 104 -8.73 5.77 6.05
N ALA A 105 -9.81 6.29 6.64
CA ALA A 105 -9.98 7.74 6.84
C ALA A 105 -8.91 8.32 7.77
N ASP A 106 -8.60 7.61 8.87
CA ASP A 106 -7.56 8.02 9.82
C ASP A 106 -6.15 7.85 9.21
N ALA A 107 -5.97 6.85 8.33
CA ALA A 107 -4.70 6.60 7.65
C ALA A 107 -4.33 7.73 6.68
N LEU A 108 -5.32 8.29 5.98
CA LEU A 108 -5.14 9.26 4.90
C LEU A 108 -4.16 10.39 5.23
N PRO A 109 -4.32 11.19 6.31
CA PRO A 109 -3.39 12.28 6.60
C PRO A 109 -1.94 11.81 6.84
N TRP A 110 -1.73 10.59 7.34
CA TRP A 110 -0.38 10.03 7.53
C TRP A 110 0.22 9.53 6.22
N LEU A 111 -0.60 8.88 5.39
CA LEU A 111 -0.21 8.43 4.07
C LEU A 111 0.16 9.63 3.18
N GLU A 112 -0.61 10.72 3.22
CA GLU A 112 -0.32 11.95 2.49
C GLU A 112 1.04 12.55 2.87
N LYS A 113 1.32 12.66 4.18
CA LYS A 113 2.63 13.12 4.68
C LYS A 113 3.79 12.23 4.22
N SER A 114 3.58 10.91 4.22
CA SER A 114 4.57 9.92 3.80
C SER A 114 4.82 9.97 2.28
N VAL A 115 3.75 10.12 1.50
CA VAL A 115 3.81 10.30 0.04
C VAL A 115 4.56 11.58 -0.34
N ALA A 116 4.36 12.67 0.39
CA ALA A 116 5.10 13.93 0.18
C ALA A 116 6.62 13.77 0.37
N ARG A 117 7.07 12.79 1.16
CA ARG A 117 8.49 12.44 1.33
C ARG A 117 8.99 11.41 0.30
N GLY A 118 8.09 10.88 -0.52
CA GLY A 118 8.41 9.90 -1.55
C GLY A 118 8.53 8.46 -1.03
N GLU A 119 7.85 8.09 0.06
CA GLU A 119 7.91 6.73 0.59
C GLU A 119 7.12 5.76 -0.31
N PRO A 120 7.75 4.73 -0.92
CA PRO A 120 7.11 3.95 -1.99
C PRO A 120 5.93 3.07 -1.56
N ARG A 121 5.92 2.57 -0.31
CA ARG A 121 4.85 1.68 0.17
C ARG A 121 3.56 2.46 0.41
N THR A 122 3.66 3.66 0.93
CA THR A 122 2.53 4.57 1.13
C THR A 122 2.04 5.17 -0.18
N GLN A 123 2.93 5.43 -1.15
CA GLN A 123 2.52 5.74 -2.54
C GLN A 123 1.68 4.61 -3.14
N LEU A 124 2.09 3.35 -2.99
CA LEU A 124 1.31 2.18 -3.41
C LEU A 124 -0.08 2.16 -2.73
N VAL A 125 -0.13 2.34 -1.41
CA VAL A 125 -1.39 2.27 -0.64
C VAL A 125 -2.33 3.42 -1.00
N LEU A 126 -1.86 4.67 -0.97
CA LEU A 126 -2.69 5.82 -1.32
C LEU A 126 -3.11 5.79 -2.79
N GLY A 127 -2.23 5.37 -3.69
CA GLY A 127 -2.58 5.17 -5.10
C GLY A 127 -3.69 4.14 -5.28
N THR A 128 -3.66 3.05 -4.50
CA THR A 128 -4.73 2.05 -4.50
C THR A 128 -6.04 2.62 -3.93
N MET A 129 -5.98 3.41 -2.85
CA MET A 129 -7.16 4.06 -2.28
C MET A 129 -7.84 5.00 -3.29
N LEU A 130 -7.06 5.82 -3.99
CA LEU A 130 -7.54 6.75 -5.02
C LEU A 130 -8.07 6.02 -6.27
N PHE A 131 -7.52 4.86 -6.62
CA PHE A 131 -8.04 4.04 -7.71
C PHE A 131 -9.41 3.45 -7.35
N ASN A 132 -9.55 2.89 -6.15
CA ASN A 132 -10.77 2.23 -5.71
C ASN A 132 -11.89 3.21 -5.30
N GLY A 133 -11.52 4.39 -4.81
CA GLY A 133 -12.43 5.32 -4.15
C GLY A 133 -12.64 5.00 -2.67
N ASP A 134 -11.61 4.46 -2.01
CA ASP A 134 -11.68 3.95 -0.64
C ASP A 134 -11.40 5.07 0.37
N ALA A 135 -12.44 5.56 1.04
CA ALA A 135 -12.38 6.70 1.98
C ALA A 135 -11.90 8.03 1.37
N VAL A 136 -11.62 8.05 0.06
CA VAL A 136 -11.29 9.23 -0.76
C VAL A 136 -12.03 9.11 -2.10
N PRO A 137 -12.40 10.23 -2.75
CA PRO A 137 -12.92 10.19 -4.11
C PRO A 137 -11.92 9.55 -5.09
N ARG A 138 -12.43 8.93 -6.15
CA ARG A 138 -11.56 8.38 -7.18
C ARG A 138 -10.79 9.49 -7.89
N ASP A 139 -9.50 9.25 -8.10
CA ASP A 139 -8.61 10.14 -8.84
C ASP A 139 -7.62 9.27 -9.63
N TYR A 140 -7.99 8.90 -10.86
CA TYR A 140 -7.17 8.01 -11.68
C TYR A 140 -5.81 8.61 -12.07
N PRO A 141 -5.71 9.89 -12.51
CA PRO A 141 -4.42 10.50 -12.76
C PRO A 141 -3.50 10.45 -11.54
N ARG A 142 -3.98 10.82 -10.36
CA ARG A 142 -3.17 10.80 -9.14
C ARG A 142 -2.83 9.38 -8.69
N ALA A 143 -3.78 8.45 -8.75
CA ALA A 143 -3.54 7.05 -8.47
C ALA A 143 -2.42 6.49 -9.35
N TYR A 144 -2.50 6.74 -10.66
CA TYR A 144 -1.50 6.31 -11.64
C TYR A 144 -0.14 6.96 -11.39
N ALA A 145 -0.12 8.24 -11.01
CA ALA A 145 1.10 8.96 -10.67
C ALA A 145 1.82 8.31 -9.48
N LEU A 146 1.11 8.10 -8.37
CA LEU A 146 1.66 7.48 -7.16
C LEU A 146 2.14 6.06 -7.43
N MET A 147 1.37 5.27 -8.18
CA MET A 147 1.75 3.91 -8.55
C MET A 147 3.01 3.89 -9.42
N SER A 148 3.14 4.84 -10.34
CA SER A 148 4.34 5.00 -11.17
C SER A 148 5.58 5.39 -10.34
N ARG A 149 5.43 6.29 -9.36
CA ARG A 149 6.51 6.66 -8.42
C ARG A 149 6.96 5.46 -7.58
N ALA A 150 6.01 4.69 -7.05
CA ALA A 150 6.31 3.50 -6.26
C ALA A 150 7.02 2.43 -7.11
N SER A 151 6.55 2.19 -8.34
CA SER A 151 7.13 1.26 -9.30
C SER A 151 8.57 1.66 -9.68
N THR A 152 8.80 2.94 -9.99
CA THR A 152 10.15 3.46 -10.33
C THR A 152 11.13 3.42 -9.15
N SER A 153 10.61 3.39 -7.92
CA SER A 153 11.40 3.18 -6.70
C SER A 153 11.73 1.69 -6.44
N GLY A 154 11.41 0.78 -7.37
CA GLY A 154 11.74 -0.64 -7.29
C GLY A 154 10.69 -1.50 -6.57
N LEU A 155 9.53 -0.94 -6.22
CA LEU A 155 8.48 -1.69 -5.55
C LEU A 155 7.72 -2.56 -6.56
N GLN A 156 8.09 -3.84 -6.67
CA GLN A 156 7.53 -4.76 -7.67
C GLN A 156 6.00 -4.90 -7.61
N SER A 157 5.42 -4.86 -6.40
CA SER A 157 3.96 -4.88 -6.24
C SER A 157 3.29 -3.67 -6.89
N ALA A 158 3.94 -2.50 -6.86
CA ALA A 158 3.44 -1.31 -7.55
C ALA A 158 3.54 -1.46 -9.07
N SER A 159 4.60 -2.05 -9.60
CA SER A 159 4.70 -2.34 -11.04
C SER A 159 3.59 -3.29 -11.51
N GLN A 160 3.25 -4.30 -10.71
CA GLN A 160 2.16 -5.23 -10.98
C GLN A 160 0.78 -4.56 -10.92
N THR A 161 0.56 -3.71 -9.92
CA THR A 161 -0.69 -2.96 -9.79
C THR A 161 -0.83 -1.93 -10.91
N LEU A 162 0.26 -1.25 -11.31
CA LEU A 162 0.26 -0.32 -12.44
C LEU A 162 -0.18 -0.99 -13.74
N ALA A 163 0.34 -2.19 -14.02
CA ALA A 163 -0.04 -2.96 -15.20
C ALA A 163 -1.51 -3.41 -15.19
N GLN A 164 -2.10 -3.58 -14.00
CA GLN A 164 -3.53 -3.83 -13.87
C GLN A 164 -4.33 -2.53 -14.09
N MET A 165 -3.90 -1.42 -13.48
CA MET A 165 -4.52 -0.11 -13.66
C MET A 165 -4.54 0.31 -15.13
N ASP A 166 -3.53 -0.04 -15.92
CA ASP A 166 -3.46 0.18 -17.37
C ASP A 166 -4.65 -0.37 -18.16
N GLN A 167 -5.36 -1.37 -17.62
CA GLN A 167 -6.52 -1.98 -18.24
C GLN A 167 -7.82 -1.20 -17.97
N TYR A 168 -7.83 -0.37 -16.93
CA TYR A 168 -9.03 0.32 -16.44
C TYR A 168 -8.94 1.84 -16.56
N ILE A 169 -7.74 2.40 -16.52
CA ILE A 169 -7.50 3.85 -16.61
C ILE A 169 -7.36 4.24 -18.08
N SER A 170 -8.07 5.29 -18.49
CA SER A 170 -8.02 5.77 -19.88
C SER A 170 -6.61 6.21 -20.26
N PRO A 171 -6.24 6.14 -21.55
CA PRO A 171 -4.95 6.66 -22.02
C PRO A 171 -4.70 8.12 -21.61
N GLU A 172 -5.72 8.98 -21.66
CA GLU A 172 -5.63 10.39 -21.28
C GLU A 172 -5.32 10.54 -19.79
N ASP A 173 -5.98 9.77 -18.93
CA ASP A 173 -5.74 9.79 -17.48
C ASP A 173 -4.35 9.27 -17.12
N ARG A 174 -3.87 8.24 -17.82
CA ARG A 174 -2.50 7.75 -17.66
C ARG A 174 -1.48 8.80 -18.07
N GLN A 175 -1.70 9.50 -19.18
CA GLN A 175 -0.81 10.59 -19.59
C GLN A 175 -0.76 11.70 -18.53
N ARG A 176 -1.93 12.11 -18.00
CA ARG A 176 -2.00 13.06 -16.88
C ARG A 176 -1.27 12.55 -15.64
N GLY A 177 -1.43 11.26 -15.32
CA GLY A 177 -0.74 10.62 -14.21
C GLY A 177 0.77 10.54 -14.38
N THR A 178 1.27 10.25 -15.58
CA THR A 178 2.72 10.27 -15.88
C THR A 178 3.30 11.67 -15.68
N ALA A 179 2.65 12.70 -16.22
CA ALA A 179 3.07 14.09 -16.02
C ALA A 179 3.03 14.50 -14.53
N LEU A 180 2.05 14.02 -13.77
CA LEU A 180 1.97 14.26 -12.34
C LEU A 180 3.06 13.51 -11.55
N ALA A 181 3.42 12.29 -11.97
CA ALA A 181 4.53 11.55 -11.38
C ALA A 181 5.86 12.30 -11.55
N GLU A 182 6.12 12.87 -12.73
CA GLU A 182 7.32 13.68 -12.96
C GLU A 182 7.38 14.89 -12.04
N ARG A 183 6.24 15.56 -11.80
CA ARG A 183 6.14 16.69 -10.86
C ARG A 183 6.44 16.25 -9.42
N TYR A 184 5.88 15.13 -8.97
CA TYR A 184 6.19 14.58 -7.65
C TYR A 184 7.68 14.23 -7.53
N ALA A 185 8.26 13.60 -8.56
CA ALA A 185 9.69 13.30 -8.59
C ALA A 185 10.56 14.56 -8.45
N ALA A 186 10.19 15.64 -9.13
CA ALA A 186 10.88 16.93 -9.03
C ALA A 186 10.75 17.54 -7.63
N GLN A 187 9.54 17.55 -7.05
CA GLN A 187 9.29 18.06 -5.70
C GLN A 187 10.07 17.28 -4.64
N GLU A 188 10.07 15.94 -4.73
CA GLU A 188 10.84 15.07 -3.83
C GLU A 188 12.35 15.35 -3.94
N LYS A 189 12.88 15.56 -5.15
CA LYS A 189 14.29 15.91 -5.36
C LYS A 189 14.63 17.25 -4.72
N ILE A 190 13.77 18.25 -4.90
CA ILE A 190 13.93 19.58 -4.27
C ILE A 190 13.92 19.44 -2.75
N ALA A 191 12.93 18.74 -2.19
CA ALA A 191 12.81 18.51 -0.74
C ALA A 191 14.05 17.81 -0.15
N ARG A 192 14.62 16.83 -0.86
CA ARG A 192 15.86 16.15 -0.45
C ARG A 192 17.12 17.02 -0.59
N SER A 193 17.09 18.04 -1.45
CA SER A 193 18.22 18.93 -1.68
C SER A 193 18.35 20.01 -0.60
N GLY A 194 17.42 20.09 0.36
CA GLY A 194 17.38 21.14 1.39
C GLY A 194 17.06 22.54 0.86
N LEU A 195 16.86 22.68 -0.45
CA LEU A 195 16.39 23.88 -1.10
C LEU A 195 14.87 23.90 -0.97
N SER A 196 14.34 24.75 -0.10
CA SER A 196 12.88 24.93 -0.01
C SER A 196 12.34 25.38 -1.38
N PRO A 197 11.25 24.81 -1.90
CA PRO A 197 10.66 25.32 -3.13
C PRO A 197 10.24 26.77 -2.87
N ALA A 198 10.79 27.70 -3.65
CA ALA A 198 10.36 29.08 -3.64
C ALA A 198 8.83 29.11 -3.81
N SER A 199 8.14 29.74 -2.85
CA SER A 199 6.72 30.04 -2.98
C SER A 199 6.45 30.60 -4.37
N PRO A 200 5.40 30.16 -5.08
CA PRO A 200 5.06 30.75 -6.36
C PRO A 200 4.93 32.27 -6.18
N PRO A 201 5.48 33.09 -7.10
CA PRO A 201 5.34 34.53 -6.98
C PRO A 201 3.85 34.87 -6.92
N PRO A 202 3.44 35.85 -6.09
CA PRO A 202 2.06 36.30 -6.11
C PRO A 202 1.74 36.69 -7.54
N ILE A 203 0.63 36.15 -8.04
CA ILE A 203 0.09 36.49 -9.35
C ILE A 203 -0.09 38.01 -9.31
N SER A 204 0.78 38.75 -10.02
CA SER A 204 0.60 40.18 -10.22
C SER A 204 -0.71 40.33 -10.98
N ALA A 205 -1.76 40.70 -10.26
CA ALA A 205 -3.04 41.06 -10.83
C ALA A 205 -2.89 42.39 -11.56
N THR A 206 -2.41 42.33 -12.80
CA THR A 206 -2.60 43.44 -13.76
C THR A 206 -3.98 43.25 -14.39
N GLY A 207 -5.01 43.59 -13.63
CA GLY A 207 -6.38 43.79 -14.09
C GLY A 207 -6.82 45.22 -13.75
N PRO A 208 -7.67 45.87 -14.55
CA PRO A 208 -7.86 47.31 -14.52
C PRO A 208 -8.50 47.81 -13.21
N ALA A 209 -8.18 49.07 -12.91
CA ALA A 209 -8.48 49.79 -11.68
C ALA A 209 -9.91 49.61 -11.16
N ARG A 210 -10.01 49.21 -9.89
CA ARG A 210 -11.26 49.18 -9.12
C ARG A 210 -11.54 50.59 -8.54
N PRO A 211 -12.80 51.07 -8.53
CA PRO A 211 -13.14 52.39 -7.97
C PRO A 211 -12.92 52.47 -6.46
N ALA A 212 -12.68 53.69 -5.96
CA ALA A 212 -12.39 54.03 -4.57
C ALA A 212 -13.46 53.54 -3.55
N PRO A 213 -13.08 53.29 -2.28
CA PRO A 213 -13.97 52.73 -1.27
C PRO A 213 -14.96 53.77 -0.71
N GLN A 214 -16.22 53.37 -0.58
CA GLN A 214 -17.26 54.16 0.11
C GLN A 214 -17.17 54.00 1.65
N PRO A 215 -17.60 55.01 2.44
CA PRO A 215 -17.49 54.99 3.90
C PRO A 215 -18.45 54.00 4.59
N ALA A 216 -18.01 53.45 5.71
CA ALA A 216 -18.72 52.44 6.51
C ALA A 216 -20.05 52.94 7.12
N PRO A 217 -21.09 52.09 7.19
CA PRO A 217 -22.32 52.40 7.92
C PRO A 217 -22.17 52.24 9.44
N ARG A 218 -22.94 53.05 10.19
CA ARG A 218 -22.94 53.19 11.66
C ARG A 218 -23.54 51.97 12.39
N PRO A 219 -23.25 51.80 13.70
CA PRO A 219 -23.63 50.60 14.46
C PRO A 219 -25.13 50.56 14.77
N VAL A 220 -25.77 49.42 14.50
CA VAL A 220 -27.12 49.08 14.96
C VAL A 220 -27.04 48.30 16.27
N THR A 221 -27.87 48.68 17.24
CA THR A 221 -28.01 48.09 18.58
C THR A 221 -28.62 46.67 18.53
N PRO A 222 -28.25 45.76 19.46
CA PRO A 222 -28.71 44.38 19.43
C PRO A 222 -30.11 44.23 20.02
N VAL A 223 -31.01 43.59 19.27
CA VAL A 223 -32.35 43.17 19.75
C VAL A 223 -32.24 41.78 20.38
N ALA A 224 -32.97 41.62 21.50
CA ALA A 224 -32.95 40.47 22.39
C ALA A 224 -33.25 39.11 21.72
N ARG A 225 -32.53 38.07 22.16
CA ARG A 225 -32.74 36.68 21.77
C ARG A 225 -33.94 36.11 22.52
N THR A 226 -35.01 35.76 21.80
CA THR A 226 -36.08 34.93 22.34
C THR A 226 -35.62 33.47 22.36
N THR A 227 -35.52 32.90 23.55
CA THR A 227 -35.20 31.50 23.81
C THR A 227 -36.42 30.61 23.51
N VAL A 228 -36.30 29.75 22.51
CA VAL A 228 -37.27 28.67 22.25
C VAL A 228 -36.83 27.43 23.04
N PRO A 229 -37.67 26.82 23.88
CA PRO A 229 -37.31 25.62 24.64
C PRO A 229 -37.33 24.35 23.79
N ALA A 230 -36.50 23.39 24.20
CA ALA A 230 -36.30 22.10 23.56
C ALA A 230 -37.57 21.22 23.56
N SER A 231 -37.87 20.59 22.43
CA SER A 231 -38.85 19.50 22.36
C SER A 231 -38.25 18.24 22.99
N SER A 232 -38.83 17.81 24.11
CA SER A 232 -38.56 16.53 24.76
C SER A 232 -39.33 15.41 24.06
N VAL A 233 -38.61 14.34 23.72
CA VAL A 233 -39.16 13.06 23.27
C VAL A 233 -39.38 12.18 24.51
N SER A 234 -40.60 11.71 24.72
CA SER A 234 -40.92 10.60 25.63
C SER A 234 -41.61 9.48 24.83
N PRO A 235 -41.23 8.19 25.01
CA PRO A 235 -41.78 7.07 24.25
C PRO A 235 -42.87 6.27 24.99
N ALA A 236 -43.53 5.39 24.22
CA ALA A 236 -44.37 4.21 24.57
C ALA A 236 -45.90 4.42 24.52
N PRO A 237 -46.73 3.38 24.19
CA PRO A 237 -46.46 1.94 24.34
C PRO A 237 -46.74 1.01 23.14
N VAL A 238 -46.15 -0.17 23.24
CA VAL A 238 -46.19 -1.33 22.33
C VAL A 238 -47.49 -2.14 22.54
N PRO A 239 -48.21 -2.57 21.48
CA PRO A 239 -49.30 -3.54 21.61
C PRO A 239 -48.79 -4.99 21.54
N PRO A 240 -49.48 -5.95 22.19
CA PRO A 240 -48.98 -7.30 22.39
C PRO A 240 -49.12 -8.19 21.15
N ARG A 241 -48.16 -9.11 21.06
CA ARG A 241 -47.99 -10.16 20.07
C ARG A 241 -49.07 -11.23 20.20
N ALA A 242 -49.84 -11.45 19.14
CA ALA A 242 -50.65 -12.64 18.94
C ALA A 242 -50.00 -13.55 17.89
N ALA A 243 -49.91 -14.83 18.22
CA ALA A 243 -49.73 -15.97 17.32
C ALA A 243 -50.61 -17.10 17.91
N PRO A 244 -50.86 -18.22 17.21
CA PRO A 244 -50.51 -18.58 15.83
C PRO A 244 -51.73 -19.14 15.03
N GLU A 245 -51.68 -19.21 13.69
CA GLU A 245 -52.39 -20.31 13.03
C GLU A 245 -51.83 -20.74 11.66
N ARG A 246 -51.50 -22.03 11.65
CA ARG A 246 -51.45 -23.04 10.58
C ARG A 246 -51.19 -22.63 9.13
N ALA A 247 -50.05 -23.11 8.65
CA ALA A 247 -49.84 -23.48 7.26
C ALA A 247 -50.78 -24.64 6.85
N ALA A 248 -51.45 -24.46 5.71
CA ALA A 248 -51.92 -25.55 4.86
C ALA A 248 -51.77 -25.13 3.39
N SER A 249 -51.10 -25.99 2.63
CA SER A 249 -50.89 -25.93 1.18
C SER A 249 -52.17 -25.70 0.38
N GLN A 250 -52.05 -25.03 -0.76
CA GLN A 250 -52.56 -25.58 -2.02
C GLN A 250 -51.92 -24.91 -3.24
N ALA A 251 -51.81 -25.71 -4.30
CA ALA A 251 -50.96 -25.54 -5.46
C ALA A 251 -51.65 -24.84 -6.64
N ALA A 252 -50.80 -24.27 -7.48
CA ALA A 252 -50.88 -24.16 -8.94
C ALA A 252 -52.10 -23.47 -9.60
N THR A 253 -51.83 -22.39 -10.33
CA THR A 253 -52.22 -22.29 -11.75
C THR A 253 -51.41 -21.21 -12.48
N ARG A 254 -50.93 -21.56 -13.68
CA ARG A 254 -50.12 -20.74 -14.60
C ARG A 254 -51.03 -19.80 -15.42
N PRO A 255 -50.61 -18.56 -15.74
CA PRO A 255 -51.11 -17.88 -16.94
C PRO A 255 -50.06 -17.78 -18.06
N ALA A 256 -50.56 -17.82 -19.29
CA ALA A 256 -49.86 -17.79 -20.58
C ALA A 256 -49.38 -16.37 -20.99
N PRO A 257 -48.46 -16.24 -21.98
CA PRO A 257 -47.77 -14.99 -22.26
C PRO A 257 -48.53 -14.09 -23.24
N VAL A 258 -48.42 -12.78 -23.03
CA VAL A 258 -48.98 -11.73 -23.89
C VAL A 258 -47.90 -11.22 -24.85
N THR A 259 -48.20 -11.23 -26.15
CA THR A 259 -47.34 -10.78 -27.26
C THR A 259 -47.35 -9.24 -27.39
N PRO A 260 -46.21 -8.56 -27.55
CA PRO A 260 -46.18 -7.15 -27.96
C PRO A 260 -46.02 -6.98 -29.50
N PRO A 261 -46.48 -5.84 -30.08
CA PRO A 261 -46.52 -5.63 -31.51
C PRO A 261 -45.18 -5.13 -32.11
N ARG A 262 -45.00 -5.46 -33.39
CA ARG A 262 -43.84 -5.22 -34.25
C ARG A 262 -43.73 -3.75 -34.68
N LEU A 263 -42.59 -3.12 -34.42
CA LEU A 263 -42.18 -1.85 -35.02
C LEU A 263 -41.07 -2.07 -36.06
N ALA A 264 -41.13 -1.26 -37.11
CA ALA A 264 -40.41 -1.41 -38.37
C ALA A 264 -38.90 -1.09 -38.28
N SER A 265 -38.20 -1.64 -39.27
CA SER A 265 -36.75 -1.68 -39.48
C SER A 265 -36.09 -0.31 -39.70
N ALA A 266 -34.90 -0.12 -39.10
CA ALA A 266 -33.94 0.96 -39.42
C ALA A 266 -32.56 0.36 -39.80
N PRO A 267 -31.70 1.06 -40.58
CA PRO A 267 -30.66 0.44 -41.40
C PRO A 267 -29.38 0.02 -40.66
N LYS A 268 -28.71 -1.00 -41.21
CA LYS A 268 -27.52 -1.69 -40.70
C LYS A 268 -26.25 -0.82 -40.80
N PRO A 269 -25.46 -0.63 -39.71
CA PRO A 269 -24.15 0.01 -39.80
C PRO A 269 -23.10 -0.93 -40.42
N ALA A 270 -22.23 -0.39 -41.28
CA ALA A 270 -21.15 -1.11 -41.95
C ALA A 270 -20.11 -1.71 -40.96
N PRO A 271 -19.51 -2.87 -41.27
CA PRO A 271 -18.57 -3.53 -40.37
C PRO A 271 -17.21 -2.82 -40.34
N LYS A 272 -16.70 -2.56 -39.12
CA LYS A 272 -15.31 -2.13 -38.89
C LYS A 272 -14.33 -3.28 -39.19
N PRO A 273 -13.08 -3.01 -39.62
CA PRO A 273 -12.13 -4.05 -40.01
C PRO A 273 -11.74 -4.91 -38.80
N VAL A 274 -11.84 -6.23 -38.95
CA VAL A 274 -11.40 -7.22 -37.97
C VAL A 274 -9.86 -7.32 -38.01
N PRO A 275 -9.13 -7.23 -36.88
CA PRO A 275 -7.69 -7.48 -36.87
C PRO A 275 -7.40 -8.94 -37.22
N LYS A 276 -6.42 -9.14 -38.10
CA LYS A 276 -5.91 -10.46 -38.53
C LYS A 276 -5.55 -11.35 -37.32
N PRO A 277 -5.83 -12.67 -37.35
CA PRO A 277 -5.46 -13.57 -36.25
C PRO A 277 -3.96 -13.55 -35.99
N ALA A 278 -3.56 -13.35 -34.74
CA ALA A 278 -2.16 -13.41 -34.32
C ALA A 278 -1.59 -14.80 -34.64
N ALA A 279 -0.54 -14.84 -35.47
CA ALA A 279 0.18 -16.05 -35.79
C ALA A 279 0.75 -16.70 -34.52
N LYS A 280 0.76 -18.04 -34.48
CA LYS A 280 1.30 -18.82 -33.37
C LYS A 280 2.76 -18.40 -33.08
N PRO A 281 3.21 -18.37 -31.81
CA PRO A 281 4.61 -18.09 -31.49
C PRO A 281 5.48 -19.16 -32.15
N VAL A 282 6.44 -18.76 -32.97
CA VAL A 282 7.44 -19.67 -33.56
C VAL A 282 8.74 -19.45 -32.79
N ALA A 283 9.19 -20.48 -32.08
CA ALA A 283 10.53 -20.47 -31.52
C ALA A 283 11.51 -21.01 -32.58
N GLY A 284 12.56 -20.26 -32.83
CA GLY A 284 13.61 -20.59 -33.79
C GLY A 284 14.97 -20.28 -33.19
N SER A 285 15.67 -19.30 -33.76
CA SER A 285 17.06 -18.93 -33.40
C SER A 285 17.18 -17.64 -32.58
N GLY A 286 16.07 -17.16 -32.01
CA GLY A 286 16.06 -15.87 -31.34
C GLY A 286 16.65 -15.90 -29.92
N LYS A 287 17.31 -14.81 -29.53
CA LYS A 287 18.02 -14.69 -28.25
C LYS A 287 17.10 -14.42 -27.05
N TRP A 288 15.83 -14.07 -27.30
CA TRP A 288 14.88 -13.81 -26.22
C TRP A 288 14.42 -15.10 -25.55
N ARG A 289 14.19 -15.01 -24.25
CA ARG A 289 13.76 -16.12 -23.40
C ARG A 289 12.56 -15.71 -22.54
N ILE A 290 11.85 -16.69 -22.01
CA ILE A 290 10.86 -16.51 -20.94
C ILE A 290 11.25 -17.38 -19.76
N GLN A 291 11.10 -16.89 -18.53
CA GLN A 291 11.26 -17.67 -17.31
C GLN A 291 9.88 -18.08 -16.80
N LEU A 292 9.63 -19.39 -16.77
CA LEU A 292 8.33 -19.99 -16.42
C LEU A 292 8.19 -20.27 -14.90
N GLY A 293 9.29 -20.18 -14.15
CA GLY A 293 9.26 -20.35 -12.69
C GLY A 293 10.64 -20.61 -12.08
N ALA A 294 10.69 -20.65 -10.75
CA ALA A 294 11.83 -21.09 -9.96
C ALA A 294 11.37 -22.22 -9.02
N PHE A 295 12.02 -23.38 -9.13
CA PHE A 295 11.63 -24.62 -8.47
C PHE A 295 12.69 -25.03 -7.44
N ARG A 296 12.30 -25.71 -6.37
CA ARG A 296 13.24 -26.21 -5.35
C ARG A 296 14.17 -27.29 -5.90
N ASP A 297 13.72 -28.03 -6.90
CA ASP A 297 14.43 -29.13 -7.53
C ASP A 297 14.14 -29.18 -9.03
N ARG A 298 15.04 -29.80 -9.78
CA ARG A 298 14.98 -29.88 -11.24
C ARG A 298 13.81 -30.72 -11.74
N GLY A 299 13.41 -31.77 -11.02
CA GLY A 299 12.30 -32.65 -11.42
C GLY A 299 10.97 -31.91 -11.50
N ASN A 300 10.70 -30.99 -10.58
CA ASN A 300 9.52 -30.13 -10.63
C ASN A 300 9.53 -29.17 -11.84
N ALA A 301 10.71 -28.64 -12.19
CA ALA A 301 10.87 -27.81 -13.39
C ALA A 301 10.61 -28.62 -14.69
N GLU A 302 11.12 -29.84 -14.76
CA GLU A 302 10.90 -30.75 -15.90
C GLU A 302 9.42 -31.15 -16.04
N THR A 303 8.75 -31.39 -14.91
CA THR A 303 7.31 -31.66 -14.87
C THR A 303 6.50 -30.49 -15.43
N LEU A 304 6.83 -29.24 -15.07
CA LEU A 304 6.15 -28.08 -15.66
C LEU A 304 6.44 -27.98 -17.16
N TRP A 305 7.70 -28.16 -17.56
CA TRP A 305 8.10 -28.11 -18.96
C TRP A 305 7.30 -29.09 -19.83
N GLY A 306 7.12 -30.33 -19.36
CA GLY A 306 6.32 -31.34 -20.04
C GLY A 306 4.89 -30.89 -20.35
N LYS A 307 4.28 -30.08 -19.49
CA LYS A 307 2.91 -29.55 -19.65
C LYS A 307 2.81 -28.40 -20.64
N VAL A 308 3.87 -27.58 -20.76
CA VAL A 308 3.82 -26.32 -21.52
C VAL A 308 4.55 -26.38 -22.86
N LYS A 309 5.48 -27.30 -23.07
CA LYS A 309 6.32 -27.39 -24.28
C LYS A 309 5.51 -27.41 -25.59
N GLY A 310 4.35 -28.07 -25.60
CA GLY A 310 3.47 -28.16 -26.78
C GLY A 310 2.82 -26.83 -27.19
N ARG A 311 2.76 -25.85 -26.28
CA ARG A 311 2.19 -24.52 -26.52
C ARG A 311 3.23 -23.47 -26.90
N LEU A 312 4.52 -23.80 -26.78
CA LEU A 312 5.64 -22.87 -26.95
C LEU A 312 6.35 -23.00 -28.30
N GLY A 313 5.71 -23.62 -29.29
CA GLY A 313 6.10 -23.51 -30.70
C GLY A 313 7.54 -23.91 -31.02
N GLY A 314 8.07 -24.93 -30.34
CA GLY A 314 9.43 -25.45 -30.55
C GLY A 314 10.52 -24.87 -29.62
N ALA A 315 10.13 -24.08 -28.62
CA ALA A 315 11.09 -23.47 -27.68
C ALA A 315 11.92 -24.53 -26.94
N GLN A 316 13.18 -24.19 -26.67
CA GLN A 316 14.10 -25.10 -25.96
C GLN A 316 14.15 -24.74 -24.47
N PRO A 317 14.06 -25.74 -23.57
CA PRO A 317 14.18 -25.50 -22.14
C PRO A 317 15.63 -25.24 -21.75
N SER A 318 15.83 -24.36 -20.78
CA SER A 318 17.07 -24.28 -20.03
C SER A 318 16.77 -24.26 -18.53
N TYR A 319 17.58 -25.05 -17.80
CA TYR A 319 17.47 -25.23 -16.37
C TYR A 319 18.68 -24.58 -15.72
N VAL A 320 18.51 -23.37 -15.20
CA VAL A 320 19.60 -22.57 -14.64
C VAL A 320 19.57 -22.66 -13.13
N ALA A 321 20.64 -23.19 -12.53
CA ALA A 321 20.80 -23.18 -11.08
C ALA A 321 21.00 -21.74 -10.58
N ALA A 322 20.23 -21.33 -9.58
CA ALA A 322 20.28 -20.00 -8.97
C ALA A 322 20.15 -20.11 -7.46
N GLY A 323 21.26 -20.41 -6.77
CA GLY A 323 21.27 -20.68 -5.34
C GLY A 323 20.47 -21.96 -5.03
N PRO A 324 19.53 -21.94 -4.06
CA PRO A 324 18.76 -23.13 -3.68
C PRO A 324 17.62 -23.49 -4.65
N VAL A 325 17.51 -22.81 -5.80
CA VAL A 325 16.41 -23.02 -6.75
C VAL A 325 16.90 -23.21 -8.18
N THR A 326 16.15 -23.99 -8.96
CA THR A 326 16.32 -24.20 -10.40
C THR A 326 15.32 -23.33 -11.16
N ARG A 327 15.82 -22.40 -11.98
CA ARG A 327 14.98 -21.57 -12.85
C ARG A 327 14.72 -22.29 -14.17
N LEU A 328 13.44 -22.47 -14.51
CA LEU A 328 13.04 -22.95 -15.83
C LEU A 328 12.90 -21.77 -16.77
N GLN A 329 13.71 -21.75 -17.83
CA GLN A 329 13.56 -20.81 -18.92
C GLN A 329 13.24 -21.55 -20.23
N ALA A 330 12.56 -20.88 -21.14
CA ALA A 330 12.31 -21.35 -22.50
C ALA A 330 12.84 -20.30 -23.47
N GLY A 331 13.66 -20.71 -24.44
CA GLY A 331 14.34 -19.82 -25.38
C GLY A 331 14.05 -20.09 -26.84
N GLY A 332 14.56 -19.21 -27.71
CA GLY A 332 14.41 -19.30 -29.16
C GLY A 332 13.52 -18.19 -29.75
N PHE A 333 13.12 -17.18 -28.98
CA PHE A 333 12.19 -16.14 -29.45
C PHE A 333 12.93 -15.00 -30.15
N ALA A 334 12.50 -14.65 -31.38
CA ALA A 334 13.17 -13.66 -32.22
C ALA A 334 13.08 -12.24 -31.66
N SER A 335 11.99 -11.91 -30.97
CA SER A 335 11.74 -10.58 -30.41
C SER A 335 11.12 -10.65 -29.01
N ARG A 336 11.13 -9.50 -28.32
CA ARG A 336 10.37 -9.32 -27.07
C ARG A 336 8.89 -9.64 -27.27
N ALA A 337 8.31 -9.26 -28.41
CA ALA A 337 6.91 -9.51 -28.71
C ALA A 337 6.59 -11.00 -28.87
N ASP A 338 7.51 -11.78 -29.46
CA ASP A 338 7.41 -13.24 -29.53
C ASP A 338 7.48 -13.88 -28.15
N ALA A 339 8.41 -13.42 -27.31
CA ALA A 339 8.52 -13.88 -25.92
C ALA A 339 7.27 -13.53 -25.10
N THR A 340 6.67 -12.33 -25.29
CA THR A 340 5.40 -11.95 -24.65
C THR A 340 4.27 -12.89 -25.07
N ARG A 341 4.13 -13.17 -26.37
CA ARG A 341 3.10 -14.09 -26.88
C ARG A 341 3.29 -15.51 -26.36
N ALA A 342 4.53 -16.00 -26.34
CA ALA A 342 4.87 -17.31 -25.81
C ALA A 342 4.59 -17.41 -24.31
N CYS A 343 4.90 -16.36 -23.56
CA CYS A 343 4.57 -16.26 -22.14
C CYS A 343 3.05 -16.37 -21.92
N ALA A 344 2.24 -15.61 -22.65
CA ALA A 344 0.78 -15.72 -22.59
C ALA A 344 0.27 -17.11 -23.00
N ALA A 345 0.84 -17.71 -24.05
CA ALA A 345 0.47 -19.04 -24.55
C ALA A 345 0.82 -20.20 -23.59
N SER A 346 1.82 -20.01 -22.72
CA SER A 346 2.23 -21.02 -21.74
C SER A 346 1.12 -21.34 -20.72
N GLY A 347 0.23 -20.38 -20.45
CA GLY A 347 -0.78 -20.47 -19.40
C GLY A 347 -0.17 -20.52 -17.98
N GLN A 348 1.07 -20.04 -17.82
CA GLN A 348 1.77 -19.96 -16.54
C GLN A 348 2.25 -18.52 -16.29
N PRO A 349 2.40 -18.08 -15.04
CA PRO A 349 3.08 -16.84 -14.72
C PRO A 349 4.53 -16.89 -15.24
N CYS A 350 4.92 -15.94 -16.07
CA CYS A 350 6.26 -15.91 -16.65
C CYS A 350 6.82 -14.51 -16.74
N VAL A 351 8.15 -14.44 -16.76
CA VAL A 351 8.92 -13.21 -16.88
C VAL A 351 9.66 -13.23 -18.20
N ILE A 352 9.59 -12.14 -18.97
CA ILE A 352 10.35 -12.02 -20.22
C ILE A 352 11.81 -11.72 -19.87
N VAL A 353 12.72 -12.49 -20.46
CA VAL A 353 14.16 -12.38 -20.26
C VAL A 353 14.78 -11.88 -21.56
N ALA A 354 15.41 -10.70 -21.49
CA ALA A 354 16.17 -10.13 -22.59
C ALA A 354 17.42 -10.98 -22.91
N PRO A 355 17.97 -10.88 -24.14
CA PRO A 355 19.19 -11.57 -24.56
C PRO A 355 20.33 -11.50 -23.54
#